data_AF-A0A9E4N1A8-F1
#
_entry.id   AF-A0A9E4N1A8-F1
#
_cell.length_a   1.000
_cell.length_b   1.000
_cell.length_c   1.000
_cell.angle_alpha   90.00
_cell.angle_beta   90.00
_cell.angle_gamma   90.00
#
_symmetry.space_group_name_H-M   'P 1'
#
loop_
_entity.id
_entity.type
_entity.pdbx_description
1 polymer ?
#
loop_
_entity_poly.entity_id
_entity_poly.type
_entity_poly.pdbx_seq_one_letter_code
_entity_poly.pdbx_strand_id
1 'polypeptide(L)'
;MKSKKEDIYLSILSFGKLHGLSGVTYKDLYKHLHEKQHITKEDLENFNLKRPQDNEESFLKKRHIDVIFEESFPHTHMGGIRAMSMDSYFKLIEHQELVEARVSSRSARRFSFVAIFLAVVTPLASMYLSYQQSKNPITLADAQISELRAQSFDDSNIIEAVAVLSEYQKKAIALDK
;
A
#
# COMPACT_ATOMS: atom_id res chain seq x y z
N MET A 1 -7.96 -4.56 18.57
CA MET A 1 -7.55 -5.43 17.44
C MET A 1 -7.86 -6.87 17.83
N LYS A 2 -8.93 -7.48 17.30
CA LYS A 2 -9.09 -8.94 17.42
C LYS A 2 -7.91 -9.54 16.65
N SER A 3 -7.00 -10.22 17.34
CA SER A 3 -6.04 -11.11 16.66
C SER A 3 -6.88 -11.97 15.73
N LYS A 4 -6.69 -11.79 14.42
CA LYS A 4 -7.27 -12.68 13.42
C LYS A 4 -6.63 -14.02 13.78
N LYS A 5 -7.35 -14.90 14.48
CA LYS A 5 -6.92 -16.27 14.68
C LYS A 5 -6.53 -16.74 13.28
N GLU A 6 -5.24 -16.99 13.07
CA GLU A 6 -4.79 -17.54 11.81
C GLU A 6 -5.60 -18.81 11.58
N ASP A 7 -6.02 -19.03 10.33
CA ASP A 7 -6.77 -20.25 10.03
C ASP A 7 -5.87 -21.45 10.38
N ILE A 8 -6.45 -22.50 10.99
CA ILE A 8 -5.72 -23.73 11.32
C ILE A 8 -5.04 -24.26 10.06
N TYR A 9 -5.72 -24.15 8.91
CA TYR A 9 -5.16 -24.49 7.60
C TYR A 9 -3.85 -23.75 7.32
N LEU A 10 -3.84 -22.42 7.45
CA LEU A 10 -2.66 -21.60 7.20
C LEU A 10 -1.54 -21.86 8.22
N SER A 11 -1.89 -22.16 9.47
CA SER A 11 -0.91 -22.55 10.49
C SER A 11 -0.22 -23.86 10.10
N ILE A 12 -0.98 -24.88 9.68
CA ILE A 12 -0.45 -26.16 9.19
C ILE A 12 0.51 -25.94 7.99
N LEU A 13 0.10 -25.14 7.01
CA LEU A 13 0.94 -24.84 5.85
C LEU A 13 2.20 -24.06 6.23
N SER A 14 2.08 -23.05 7.10
CA SER A 14 3.20 -22.25 7.57
C SER A 14 4.23 -23.09 8.32
N PHE A 15 3.77 -24.07 9.10
CA PHE A 15 4.61 -25.02 9.81
C PHE A 15 5.40 -25.89 8.82
N GLY A 16 4.75 -26.37 7.76
CA GLY A 16 5.41 -27.10 6.67
C GLY A 16 6.51 -26.28 5.99
N LYS A 17 6.21 -25.02 5.65
CA LYS A 17 7.19 -24.10 5.04
C LYS A 17 8.44 -23.92 5.90
N LEU A 18 8.31 -23.85 7.23
CA LEU A 18 9.44 -23.70 8.14
C LEU A 18 10.34 -24.94 8.18
N HIS A 19 9.79 -26.13 8.01
CA HIS A 19 10.54 -27.40 8.06
C HIS A 19 11.05 -27.85 6.69
N GLY A 20 10.49 -27.29 5.61
CA GLY A 20 10.95 -27.47 4.24
C GLY A 20 11.06 -28.95 3.86
N LEU A 21 12.23 -29.34 3.37
CA LEU A 21 12.52 -30.72 2.91
C LEU A 21 12.70 -31.72 4.05
N SER A 22 12.90 -31.26 5.29
CA SER A 22 13.09 -32.15 6.45
C SER A 22 11.82 -32.91 6.81
N GLY A 23 10.67 -32.43 6.33
CA GLY A 23 9.36 -32.97 6.62
C GLY A 23 8.93 -32.76 8.08
N VAL A 24 7.72 -33.20 8.38
CA VAL A 24 7.05 -32.99 9.67
C VAL A 24 6.32 -34.25 10.10
N THR A 25 6.25 -34.47 11.41
CA THR A 25 5.44 -35.54 12.01
C THR A 25 4.16 -34.96 12.61
N TYR A 26 3.13 -35.81 12.81
CA TYR A 26 1.92 -35.40 13.52
C TYR A 26 2.19 -34.84 14.92
N LYS A 27 3.16 -35.43 15.62
CA LYS A 27 3.52 -35.01 16.98
C LYS A 27 4.04 -33.58 16.98
N ASP A 28 4.90 -33.25 16.02
CA ASP A 28 5.45 -31.90 15.88
C ASP A 28 4.37 -30.91 15.44
N LEU A 29 3.47 -31.32 14.53
CA LEU A 29 2.35 -30.52 14.10
C LEU A 29 1.41 -30.16 15.26
N TYR A 30 0.96 -31.14 16.04
CA TYR A 30 0.04 -30.88 17.16
C TYR A 30 0.70 -29.99 18.22
N LYS A 31 2.00 -30.21 18.48
CA LYS A 31 2.77 -29.33 19.36
C LYS A 31 2.76 -27.88 18.84
N HIS A 32 3.00 -27.69 17.55
CA HIS A 32 2.94 -26.36 16.93
C HIS A 32 1.54 -25.73 17.03
N LEU A 33 0.49 -26.49 16.72
CA LEU A 33 -0.89 -26.00 16.82
C LEU A 33 -1.27 -25.62 18.25
N HIS A 34 -0.73 -26.31 19.25
CA HIS A 34 -0.91 -25.96 20.65
C HIS A 34 -0.16 -24.66 21.01
N GLU A 35 1.10 -24.52 20.59
CA GLU A 35 1.90 -23.29 20.78
C GLU A 35 1.22 -22.06 20.14
N LYS A 36 0.56 -22.26 19.00
CA LYS A 36 -0.24 -21.25 18.29
C LYS A 36 -1.66 -21.06 18.84
N GLN A 37 -2.03 -21.78 19.90
CA GLN A 37 -3.34 -21.72 20.56
C GLN A 37 -4.54 -22.10 19.65
N HIS A 38 -4.31 -22.96 18.64
CA HIS A 38 -5.36 -23.53 17.81
C HIS A 38 -6.04 -24.75 18.45
N ILE A 39 -5.29 -25.47 19.28
CA ILE A 39 -5.76 -26.60 20.07
C ILE A 39 -5.48 -26.37 21.56
N THR A 40 -6.32 -26.91 22.43
CA THR A 40 -6.11 -26.82 23.88
C THR A 40 -5.06 -27.84 24.34
N LYS A 41 -4.59 -27.71 25.59
CA LYS A 41 -3.71 -28.73 26.19
C LYS A 41 -4.43 -30.09 26.29
N GLU A 42 -5.72 -30.07 26.60
CA GLU A 42 -6.58 -31.25 26.65
C GLU A 42 -6.70 -31.92 25.27
N ASP A 43 -6.89 -31.14 24.20
CA ASP A 43 -6.87 -31.66 22.82
C ASP A 43 -5.53 -32.37 22.53
N LEU A 44 -4.40 -31.76 22.90
CA LEU A 44 -3.07 -32.32 22.68
C LEU A 44 -2.87 -33.65 23.42
N GLU A 45 -3.31 -33.73 24.68
CA GLU A 45 -3.26 -34.97 25.48
C GLU A 45 -4.16 -36.05 24.85
N ASN A 46 -5.39 -35.68 24.46
CA ASN A 46 -6.35 -36.58 23.81
C ASN A 46 -5.88 -37.10 22.47
N PHE A 47 -5.18 -36.29 21.66
CA PHE A 47 -4.72 -36.70 20.33
C PHE A 47 -3.62 -37.76 20.40
N ASN A 48 -2.86 -37.80 21.51
CA ASN A 48 -1.82 -38.81 21.76
C ASN A 48 -2.40 -40.17 22.21
N LEU A 49 -3.68 -40.24 22.60
CA LEU A 49 -4.33 -41.49 22.98
C LEU A 49 -4.75 -42.30 21.73
N LYS A 50 -4.56 -43.63 21.79
CA LYS A 50 -4.98 -44.55 20.70
C LYS A 50 -6.50 -44.55 20.46
N ARG A 51 -7.28 -44.17 21.47
CA ARG A 51 -8.73 -43.95 21.40
C ARG A 51 -9.02 -42.69 22.23
N PRO A 52 -9.34 -41.55 21.61
CA PRO A 52 -9.79 -40.39 22.37
C PRO A 52 -11.07 -40.79 23.14
N GLN A 53 -11.09 -40.52 24.44
CA GLN A 53 -12.25 -40.81 25.29
C GLN A 53 -13.39 -39.84 24.96
N ASP A 54 -14.55 -40.39 24.60
CA ASP A 54 -15.95 -39.88 24.62
C ASP A 54 -16.29 -38.42 24.23
N ASN A 55 -15.33 -37.58 23.87
CA ASN A 55 -15.58 -36.23 23.39
C ASN A 55 -15.59 -36.20 21.85
N GLU A 56 -16.80 -36.35 21.30
CA GLU A 56 -17.07 -36.31 19.85
C GLU A 56 -16.48 -35.04 19.20
N GLU A 57 -16.50 -33.89 19.89
CA GLU A 57 -15.99 -32.63 19.36
C GLU A 57 -14.46 -32.67 19.15
N SER A 58 -13.70 -33.11 20.16
CA SER A 58 -12.25 -33.27 20.02
C SER A 58 -11.88 -34.31 18.96
N PHE A 59 -12.67 -35.39 18.81
CA PHE A 59 -12.47 -36.37 17.75
C PHE A 59 -12.69 -35.78 16.35
N LEU A 60 -13.79 -35.05 16.15
CA LEU A 60 -14.08 -34.37 14.88
C LEU A 60 -13.01 -33.33 14.54
N LYS A 61 -12.55 -32.58 15.54
CA LYS A 61 -11.48 -31.59 15.40
C LYS A 61 -10.16 -32.25 15.01
N LYS A 62 -9.78 -33.36 15.67
CA LYS A 62 -8.61 -34.17 15.30
C LYS A 62 -8.71 -34.63 13.85
N ARG A 63 -9.83 -35.25 13.49
CA ARG A 63 -10.06 -35.77 12.14
C ARG A 63 -9.95 -34.65 11.09
N HIS A 64 -10.49 -33.47 11.37
CA HIS A 64 -10.39 -32.34 10.45
C HIS A 64 -8.93 -31.88 10.26
N ILE A 65 -8.16 -31.74 11.34
CA ILE A 65 -6.73 -31.42 11.29
C ILE A 65 -5.96 -32.49 10.52
N ASP A 66 -6.24 -33.76 10.81
CA ASP A 66 -5.58 -34.89 10.17
C ASP A 66 -5.85 -34.87 8.67
N VAL A 67 -7.10 -34.71 8.24
CA VAL A 67 -7.44 -34.61 6.81
C VAL A 67 -6.69 -33.47 6.11
N ILE A 68 -6.66 -32.28 6.71
CA ILE A 68 -5.92 -31.14 6.15
C ILE A 68 -4.43 -31.47 6.04
N PHE A 69 -3.87 -32.06 7.08
CA PHE A 69 -2.47 -32.44 7.10
C PHE A 69 -2.17 -33.52 6.06
N GLU A 70 -3.03 -34.52 5.88
CA GLU A 70 -2.82 -35.57 4.87
C GLU A 70 -2.94 -35.04 3.44
N GLU A 71 -3.87 -34.11 3.19
CA GLU A 71 -3.97 -33.41 1.90
C GLU A 71 -2.71 -32.58 1.63
N SER A 72 -2.18 -31.93 2.68
CA SER A 72 -1.06 -30.99 2.54
C SER A 72 0.32 -31.67 2.52
N PHE A 73 0.42 -32.83 3.17
CA PHE A 73 1.64 -33.60 3.37
C PHE A 73 1.36 -35.06 2.97
N PRO A 74 1.44 -35.38 1.67
CA PRO A 74 1.14 -36.71 1.18
C PRO A 74 2.07 -37.75 1.82
N HIS A 75 1.54 -38.96 1.99
CA HIS A 75 2.29 -40.06 2.61
C HIS A 75 3.55 -40.36 1.79
N THR A 76 4.71 -40.25 2.42
CA THR A 76 5.96 -40.78 1.86
C THR A 76 6.30 -42.10 2.54
N HIS A 77 6.96 -43.01 1.83
CA HIS A 77 7.32 -44.33 2.37
C HIS A 77 8.35 -44.28 3.53
N MET A 78 8.80 -43.09 3.95
CA MET A 78 9.87 -42.92 4.94
C MET A 78 9.34 -42.58 6.34
N GLY A 79 9.12 -43.62 7.15
CA GLY A 79 9.23 -43.53 8.62
C GLY A 79 8.30 -42.56 9.35
N GLY A 80 7.18 -42.15 8.75
CA GLY A 80 6.22 -41.22 9.37
C GLY A 80 6.58 -39.74 9.27
N ILE A 81 7.68 -39.41 8.60
CA ILE A 81 8.03 -38.03 8.24
C ILE A 81 7.34 -37.70 6.92
N ARG A 82 6.61 -36.58 6.87
CA ARG A 82 5.89 -36.17 5.67
C ARG A 82 6.39 -34.81 5.18
N ALA A 83 6.81 -34.75 3.92
CA ALA A 83 7.19 -33.49 3.27
C ALA A 83 5.94 -32.78 2.74
N MET A 84 5.99 -31.45 2.73
CA MET A 84 4.91 -30.62 2.19
C MET A 84 4.78 -30.84 0.67
N SER A 85 3.57 -31.00 0.16
CA SER A 85 3.36 -31.03 -1.29
C SER A 85 3.62 -29.66 -1.92
N MET A 86 4.11 -29.66 -3.16
CA MET A 86 4.32 -28.43 -3.93
C MET A 86 3.03 -27.63 -4.10
N ASP A 87 1.90 -28.30 -4.31
CA ASP A 87 0.59 -27.65 -4.44
C ASP A 87 0.22 -26.88 -3.18
N SER A 88 0.44 -27.48 -2.01
CA SER A 88 0.17 -26.84 -0.72
C SER A 88 1.09 -25.65 -0.46
N TYR A 89 2.35 -25.75 -0.91
CA TYR A 89 3.30 -24.65 -0.84
C TYR A 89 2.85 -23.48 -1.72
N PHE A 90 2.37 -23.73 -2.95
CA PHE A 90 1.82 -22.70 -3.81
C PHE A 90 0.55 -22.08 -3.24
N LYS A 91 -0.38 -22.88 -2.68
CA LYS A 91 -1.57 -22.36 -1.98
C LYS A 91 -1.19 -21.39 -0.85
N LEU A 92 -0.13 -21.68 -0.10
CA LEU A 92 0.38 -20.79 0.94
C LEU A 92 0.92 -19.47 0.37
N ILE A 93 1.72 -19.53 -0.70
CA ILE A 93 2.25 -18.35 -1.38
C ILE A 93 1.11 -17.50 -1.93
N GLU A 94 0.17 -18.10 -2.64
CA GLU A 94 -0.99 -17.40 -3.23
C GLU A 94 -1.78 -16.66 -2.15
N HIS A 95 -2.02 -17.30 -1.00
CA HIS A 95 -2.68 -16.62 0.12
C HIS A 95 -1.85 -15.43 0.64
N GLN A 96 -0.52 -15.57 0.76
CA GLN A 96 0.37 -14.47 1.18
C GLN A 96 0.31 -13.31 0.18
N GLU A 97 0.43 -13.60 -1.11
CA GLU A 97 0.35 -12.62 -2.18
C GLU A 97 -1.01 -11.92 -2.21
N LEU A 98 -2.12 -12.64 -2.01
CA LEU A 98 -3.46 -12.05 -1.93
C LEU A 98 -3.60 -11.12 -0.72
N VAL A 99 -3.02 -11.47 0.43
CA VAL A 99 -3.02 -10.61 1.62
C VAL A 99 -2.21 -9.34 1.37
N GLU A 100 -1.00 -9.48 0.82
CA GLU A 100 -0.13 -8.36 0.46
C GLU A 100 -0.79 -7.45 -0.59
N ALA A 101 -1.38 -8.02 -1.63
CA ALA A 101 -2.12 -7.30 -2.67
C ALA A 101 -3.31 -6.52 -2.09
N ARG A 102 -4.02 -7.09 -1.10
CA ARG A 102 -5.12 -6.39 -0.40
C ARG A 102 -4.60 -5.22 0.44
N VAL A 103 -3.47 -5.39 1.13
CA VAL A 103 -2.85 -4.30 1.90
C VAL A 103 -2.36 -3.19 0.97
N SER A 104 -1.68 -3.56 -0.10
CA SER A 104 -1.20 -2.65 -1.15
C SER A 104 -2.36 -1.88 -1.77
N SER A 105 -3.44 -2.57 -2.14
CA SER A 105 -4.65 -1.96 -2.71
C SER A 105 -5.34 -0.99 -1.74
N ARG A 106 -5.38 -1.31 -0.43
CA ARG A 106 -5.92 -0.39 0.58
C ARG A 106 -5.06 0.87 0.72
N SER A 107 -3.74 0.72 0.69
CA SER A 107 -2.80 1.83 0.73
C SER A 107 -2.95 2.72 -0.51
N ALA A 108 -2.93 2.12 -1.71
CA ALA A 108 -3.13 2.81 -2.97
C ALA A 108 -4.46 3.58 -3.00
N ARG A 109 -5.55 2.97 -2.52
CA ARG A 109 -6.86 3.64 -2.42
C ARG A 109 -6.80 4.91 -1.57
N ARG A 110 -6.08 4.90 -0.43
CA ARG A 110 -5.90 6.09 0.40
C ARG A 110 -5.11 7.18 -0.32
N PHE A 111 -4.04 6.81 -1.02
CA PHE A 111 -3.27 7.77 -1.83
C PHE A 111 -4.12 8.39 -2.93
N SER A 112 -4.94 7.60 -3.64
CA SER A 112 -5.86 8.11 -4.65
C SER A 112 -6.87 9.09 -4.05
N PHE A 113 -7.43 8.81 -2.87
CA PHE A 113 -8.33 9.74 -2.19
C PHE A 113 -7.65 11.07 -1.85
N VAL A 114 -6.43 11.03 -1.32
CA VAL A 114 -5.66 12.25 -1.01
C VAL A 114 -5.36 13.04 -2.28
N ALA A 115 -4.98 12.37 -3.36
CA ALA A 115 -4.71 13.02 -4.64
C ALA A 115 -5.96 13.70 -5.22
N ILE A 116 -7.11 13.02 -5.21
CA ILE A 116 -8.40 13.59 -5.64
C ILE A 116 -8.77 14.79 -4.77
N PHE A 117 -8.61 14.67 -3.46
CA PHE A 117 -8.89 15.76 -2.53
C PHE A 117 -8.03 17.00 -2.82
N LEU A 118 -6.72 16.83 -3.01
CA LEU A 118 -5.82 17.92 -3.38
C LEU A 118 -6.17 18.54 -4.72
N ALA A 119 -6.53 17.72 -5.71
CA ALA A 119 -6.94 18.18 -7.04
C ALA A 119 -8.19 19.07 -7.00
N VAL A 120 -9.09 18.86 -6.04
CA VAL A 120 -10.29 19.69 -5.85
C VAL A 120 -10.01 20.91 -4.98
N VAL A 121 -9.28 20.75 -3.88
CA VAL A 121 -9.04 21.84 -2.92
C VAL A 121 -8.12 22.92 -3.49
N THR A 122 -7.09 22.54 -4.24
CA THR A 122 -6.11 23.47 -4.81
C THR A 122 -6.75 24.54 -5.71
N PRO A 123 -7.58 24.21 -6.72
CA PRO A 123 -8.23 25.22 -7.55
C PRO A 123 -9.22 26.08 -6.76
N LEU A 124 -9.95 25.52 -5.80
CA LEU A 124 -10.86 26.30 -4.95
C LEU A 124 -10.11 27.32 -4.09
N ALA A 125 -9.00 26.91 -3.48
CA ALA A 125 -8.13 27.80 -2.71
C ALA A 125 -7.52 28.89 -3.61
N SER A 126 -7.08 28.52 -4.81
CA SER A 126 -6.57 29.48 -5.81
C SER A 126 -7.61 30.52 -6.19
N MET A 127 -8.86 30.10 -6.47
CA MET A 127 -9.98 30.99 -6.76
C MET A 127 -10.29 31.92 -5.58
N TYR A 128 -10.30 31.39 -4.36
CA TYR A 128 -10.54 32.15 -3.14
C TYR A 128 -9.48 33.23 -2.92
N LEU A 129 -8.19 32.86 -3.02
CA LEU A 129 -7.08 33.81 -2.89
C LEU A 129 -7.13 34.88 -3.98
N SER A 130 -7.41 34.49 -5.23
CA SER A 130 -7.56 35.42 -6.35
C SER A 130 -8.72 36.40 -6.11
N TYR A 131 -9.83 35.94 -5.55
CA TYR A 131 -10.98 36.79 -5.19
C TYR A 131 -10.65 37.73 -4.02
N GLN A 132 -9.87 37.29 -3.05
CA GLN A 132 -9.44 38.15 -1.95
C GLN A 132 -8.46 39.22 -2.44
N GLN A 133 -7.54 38.84 -3.34
CA GLN A 133 -6.60 39.76 -3.96
C GLN A 133 -7.32 40.82 -4.80
N SER A 134 -8.38 40.46 -5.54
CA SER A 134 -9.11 41.43 -6.37
C SER A 134 -9.85 42.50 -5.56
N LYS A 135 -10.20 42.22 -4.30
CA LYS A 135 -10.83 43.19 -3.40
C LYS A 135 -9.84 44.14 -2.73
N ASN A 136 -8.60 43.70 -2.56
CA ASN A 136 -7.58 44.50 -1.91
C ASN A 136 -6.92 45.40 -2.96
N PRO A 137 -6.91 46.73 -2.78
CA PRO A 137 -6.20 47.61 -3.70
C PRO A 137 -4.73 47.22 -3.71
N ILE A 138 -4.15 47.11 -4.90
CA ILE A 138 -2.73 46.84 -5.08
C ILE A 138 -1.97 48.00 -4.45
N THR A 139 -1.39 47.77 -3.28
CA THR A 139 -0.51 48.72 -2.62
C THR A 139 0.91 48.32 -2.95
N LEU A 140 1.65 49.24 -3.56
CA LEU A 140 3.09 49.05 -3.75
C LEU A 140 3.75 49.19 -2.38
N ALA A 141 4.65 48.26 -2.05
CA ALA A 141 5.45 48.40 -0.84
C ALA A 141 6.37 49.62 -0.99
N ASP A 142 6.65 50.33 0.10
CA ASP A 142 7.48 51.54 0.07
C ASP A 142 8.85 51.31 -0.58
N ALA A 143 9.42 50.11 -0.42
CA ALA A 143 10.64 49.69 -1.10
C ALA A 143 10.51 49.72 -2.63
N GLN A 144 9.40 49.21 -3.18
CA GLN A 144 9.11 49.23 -4.62
C GLN A 144 8.88 50.66 -5.11
N ILE A 145 8.22 51.49 -4.30
CA ILE A 145 8.04 52.92 -4.60
C ILE A 145 9.41 53.63 -4.64
N SER A 146 10.34 53.28 -3.74
CA SER A 146 11.68 53.87 -3.73
C SER A 146 12.50 53.50 -4.96
N GLU A 147 12.37 52.26 -5.44
CA GLU A 147 13.05 51.76 -6.63
C GLU A 147 12.46 52.40 -7.90
N LEU A 148 11.12 52.51 -7.97
CA LEU A 148 10.42 53.24 -9.04
C LEU A 148 10.74 54.74 -9.05
N ARG A 149 10.96 55.37 -7.89
CA ARG A 149 11.39 56.77 -7.81
C ARG A 149 12.85 56.98 -8.19
N ALA A 150 13.70 56.00 -7.89
CA ALA A 150 15.12 56.03 -8.26
C ALA A 150 15.31 55.80 -9.77
N GLN A 151 14.41 55.05 -10.42
CA GLN A 151 14.23 55.11 -11.86
C GLN A 151 13.60 56.44 -12.24
N SER A 152 14.42 57.49 -12.38
CA SER A 152 13.98 58.68 -13.11
C SER A 152 13.48 58.21 -14.48
N PHE A 153 12.20 58.47 -14.78
CA PHE A 153 11.68 58.35 -16.13
C PHE A 153 12.51 59.27 -17.01
N ASP A 154 13.50 58.69 -17.67
CA ASP A 154 14.32 59.41 -18.62
C ASP A 154 13.50 59.50 -19.90
N ASP A 155 12.62 60.50 -19.94
CA ASP A 155 11.75 60.82 -21.09
C ASP A 155 12.57 60.90 -22.38
N SER A 156 13.87 61.20 -22.30
CA SER A 156 14.77 61.23 -23.45
C SER A 156 14.87 59.88 -24.17
N ASN A 157 14.91 58.75 -23.44
CA ASN A 157 14.97 57.42 -24.05
C ASN A 157 13.65 57.04 -24.73
N ILE A 158 12.51 57.48 -24.20
CA ILE A 158 11.20 57.25 -24.80
C ILE A 158 11.04 58.12 -26.06
N ILE A 159 11.44 59.40 -25.98
CA ILE A 159 11.40 60.33 -27.11
C ILE A 159 12.33 59.84 -28.23
N GLU A 160 13.52 59.35 -27.90
CA GLU A 160 14.46 58.79 -28.87
C GLU A 160 13.90 57.51 -29.53
N ALA A 161 13.34 56.59 -28.75
CA ALA A 161 12.71 55.39 -29.29
C ALA A 161 11.53 55.70 -30.22
N VAL A 162 10.68 56.68 -29.85
CA VAL A 162 9.57 57.13 -30.69
C VAL A 162 10.08 57.83 -31.97
N ALA A 163 11.13 58.64 -31.88
CA ALA A 163 11.74 59.28 -33.03
C ALA A 163 12.30 58.25 -34.03
N VAL A 164 13.01 57.24 -33.54
CA VAL A 164 13.56 56.14 -34.34
C VAL A 164 12.43 55.36 -35.04
N LEU A 165 11.36 55.01 -34.32
CA LEU A 165 10.19 54.34 -34.91
C LEU A 165 9.51 55.19 -36.00
N SER A 166 9.41 56.51 -35.79
CA SER A 166 8.87 57.42 -36.79
C SER A 166 9.73 57.49 -38.05
N GLU A 167 11.06 57.37 -37.90
CA GLU A 167 12.00 57.38 -39.02
C GLU A 167 11.88 56.08 -39.84
N TYR A 168 11.75 54.93 -39.16
CA TYR A 168 11.50 53.65 -39.81
C TYR A 168 10.16 53.62 -40.56
N GLN A 169 9.08 54.17 -39.98
CA GLN A 169 7.81 54.31 -40.68
C GLN A 169 7.93 55.16 -41.96
N LYS A 170 8.64 56.28 -41.89
CA LYS A 170 8.87 57.14 -43.07
C LYS A 170 9.66 56.41 -44.16
N LYS A 171 10.71 55.65 -43.78
CA LYS A 171 11.48 54.83 -44.72
C LYS A 171 10.64 53.72 -45.36
N ALA A 172 9.80 53.04 -44.58
CA ALA A 172 8.92 51.99 -45.09
C ALA A 172 7.91 52.54 -46.12
N ILE A 173 7.30 53.70 -45.85
CA ILE A 173 6.36 54.35 -46.78
C ILE A 173 7.07 54.84 -48.06
N ALA A 174 8.34 55.25 -47.98
CA ALA A 174 9.11 55.70 -49.13
C ALA A 174 9.57 54.56 -50.04
N LEU A 175 9.70 53.34 -49.52
CA LEU A 175 10.05 52.14 -50.28
C LEU A 175 8.85 51.52 -51.03
N ASP A 176 7.62 51.92 -50.68
CA ASP A 176 6.37 51.43 -51.26
C ASP A 176 5.85 52.32 -52.43
N LYS A 177 6.66 53.29 -52.87
CA LYS A 177 6.41 54.18 -54.02
C LYS A 177 7.45 53.96 -55.10
#